data_AF-U3BN33-F1
#
_entry.id   AF-U3BN33-F1
#
_cell.length_a   1.000
_cell.length_b   1.000
_cell.length_c   1.000
_cell.angle_alpha   90.00
_cell.angle_beta   90.00
_cell.angle_gamma   90.00
#
_symmetry.space_group_name_H-M   'P 1'
#
loop_
_entity.id
_entity.type
_entity.pdbx_description
1 polymer ?
#
loop_
_entity_poly.entity_id
_entity_poly.type
_entity_poly.pdbx_seq_one_letter_code
_entity_poly.pdbx_strand_id
1 'polypeptide(L)' 'MHDVILATFAGFVVGVLFSVIKLPVPAPPVLAGVMGIVGVYLGGVTYQWIIEKFFS' A
#
# COMPACT_ATOMS: atom_id res chain seq x y z
N MET A 1 -5.76 7.09 -12.75
CA MET A 1 -6.86 6.20 -12.27
C MET A 1 -6.68 4.78 -12.77
N HIS A 2 -6.36 4.58 -14.05
CA HIS A 2 -6.02 3.26 -14.60
C HIS A 2 -4.96 2.52 -13.78
N ASP A 3 -3.88 3.22 -13.37
CA ASP A 3 -2.79 2.61 -12.59
C ASP A 3 -3.25 2.09 -11.22
N VAL A 4 -4.21 2.75 -10.57
CA VAL A 4 -4.76 2.32 -9.28
C VAL A 4 -5.53 1.01 -9.46
N ILE A 5 -6.39 0.94 -10.48
CA ILE A 5 -7.18 -0.25 -10.79
C ILE A 5 -6.25 -1.42 -11.15
N LEU A 6 -5.25 -1.19 -12.00
CA LEU A 6 -4.27 -2.19 -12.36
C LEU A 6 -3.42 -2.65 -11.18
N ALA A 7 -2.97 -1.74 -10.30
CA ALA A 7 -2.20 -2.09 -9.12
C ALA A 7 -3.02 -2.91 -8.11
N THR A 8 -4.29 -2.53 -7.88
CA THR A 8 -5.20 -3.31 -7.03
C THR A 8 -5.46 -4.70 -7.61
N PHE A 9 -5.70 -4.79 -8.92
CA PHE A 9 -5.94 -6.06 -9.58
C PHE A 9 -4.70 -6.95 -9.58
N ALA A 10 -3.51 -6.40 -9.86
CA ALA A 10 -2.25 -7.12 -9.79
C ALA A 10 -1.98 -7.64 -8.36
N GLY A 11 -2.17 -6.80 -7.33
CA GLY A 11 -2.04 -7.20 -5.93
C GLY A 11 -3.01 -8.32 -5.54
N PHE A 12 -4.26 -8.24 -6.01
CA PHE A 12 -5.26 -9.29 -5.81
C PHE A 12 -4.84 -10.61 -6.46
N VAL A 13 -4.44 -10.59 -7.74
CA VAL A 13 -4.01 -11.78 -8.47
C VAL A 13 -2.78 -12.41 -7.81
N VAL A 14 -1.78 -11.61 -7.42
CA VAL A 14 -0.59 -12.11 -6.71
C VAL A 14 -0.97 -12.73 -5.36
N GLY A 15 -1.84 -12.09 -4.59
CA GLY A 15 -2.32 -12.61 -3.31
C GLY A 15 -3.03 -13.95 -3.46
N VAL A 16 -3.94 -14.06 -4.44
CA VAL A 16 -4.65 -15.31 -4.75
C VAL A 16 -3.67 -16.39 -5.20
N LEU A 17 -2.78 -16.07 -6.14
CA LEU A 17 -1.81 -17.03 -6.67
C LEU A 17 -0.94 -17.62 -5.57
N PHE A 18 -0.34 -16.77 -4.72
CA PHE A 18 0.53 -17.19 -3.62
C PHE A 18 -0.22 -18.01 -2.56
N SER A 19 -1.48 -17.65 -2.29
CA SER A 19 -2.34 -18.41 -1.37
C SER A 19 -2.67 -19.81 -1.91
N VAL A 20 -2.94 -19.93 -3.21
CA VAL A 20 -3.25 -21.22 -3.87
C VAL A 20 -2.05 -22.16 -3.88
N ILE A 21 -0.86 -21.64 -4.20
CA ILE A 21 0.39 -22.42 -4.21
C ILE A 21 1.01 -22.60 -2.82
N LYS A 22 0.37 -22.08 -1.76
CA LYS A 22 0.81 -22.14 -0.36
C LYS A 22 2.22 -21.57 -0.14
N LEU A 23 2.63 -20.60 -0.96
CA LEU A 23 3.87 -19.87 -0.73
C LEU A 23 3.63 -18.74 0.28
N PRO A 24 4.65 -18.38 1.08
CA PRO A 24 4.56 -17.22 1.95
C PRO A 24 4.26 -15.97 1.10
N VAL A 25 3.19 -15.27 1.46
CA VAL A 25 2.76 -14.06 0.75
C VAL A 25 3.83 -12.96 0.92
N PRO A 26 4.23 -12.26 -0.15
CA PRO A 26 5.25 -11.21 -0.07
C PRO A 26 4.76 -9.96 0.68
N ALA A 27 3.45 -9.75 0.75
CA ALA A 27 2.82 -8.65 1.49
C ALA A 27 2.61 -9.01 2.98
N PRO A 28 2.53 -8.02 3.89
CA PRO A 28 2.27 -8.27 5.30
C PRO A 28 0.98 -9.09 5.49
N PRO A 29 1.04 -10.27 6.15
CA PRO A 29 -0.12 -11.16 6.27
C PRO A 29 -1.13 -10.71 7.33
N VAL A 30 -0.82 -9.63 8.07
CA VAL A 30 -1.64 -9.10 9.17
C VAL A 30 -2.13 -7.70 8.86
N LEU A 31 -3.37 -7.40 9.27
CA LEU A 31 -3.98 -6.08 9.09
C LEU A 31 -3.10 -4.96 9.69
N ALA A 32 -2.46 -5.21 10.83
CA ALA A 32 -1.55 -4.25 11.46
C ALA A 32 -0.38 -3.84 10.53
N GLY A 33 0.17 -4.77 9.76
CA GLY A 33 1.25 -4.50 8.81
C GLY A 33 0.77 -3.67 7.61
N VAL A 34 -0.42 -3.97 7.11
CA VAL A 34 -1.08 -3.17 6.05
C VAL A 34 -1.34 -1.74 6.54
N MET A 35 -1.86 -1.59 7.76
CA MET A 35 -2.09 -0.28 8.37
C MET A 35 -0.80 0.51 8.59
N GLY A 36 0.32 -0.17 8.87
CA GLY A 36 1.64 0.46 8.92
C GLY A 36 2.04 1.13 7.60
N ILE A 37 1.87 0.44 6.47
CA ILE A 37 2.16 0.98 5.13
C ILE A 37 1.27 2.19 4.82
N VAL A 38 -0.03 2.10 5.15
CA VAL A 38 -0.98 3.21 5.00
C VAL A 38 -0.54 4.42 5.84
N GLY A 39 -0.14 4.20 7.09
CA GLY A 39 0.37 5.24 7.98
C GLY A 39 1.63 5.94 7.44
N VAL A 40 2.56 5.19 6.86
CA VAL A 40 3.77 5.75 6.23
C VAL A 40 3.40 6.66 5.04
N TYR A 41 2.50 6.20 4.16
CA TYR A 41 2.03 7.00 3.03
C TYR A 41 1.34 8.30 3.49
N LEU A 42 0.39 8.19 4.43
CA LEU A 42 -0.33 9.35 4.96
C LEU A 42 0.61 10.33 5.68
N GLY A 43 1.60 9.83 6.41
CA GLY A 43 2.63 10.66 7.05
C GLY A 43 3.43 11.47 6.03
N GLY A 44 3.85 10.84 4.93
CA GLY A 44 4.55 11.52 3.83
C GLY A 44 3.69 12.60 3.16
N VAL A 45 2.43 12.28 2.85
CA VAL A 45 1.47 13.24 2.28
C VAL A 45 1.24 14.42 3.23
N THR A 46 1.06 14.14 4.53
CA THR A 46 0.86 15.17 5.54
C THR A 46 2.08 16.09 5.67
N TYR A 47 3.28 15.52 5.64
CA TYR A 47 4.52 16.30 5.68
C TYR A 47 4.65 17.23 4.48
N GLN A 48 4.41 16.74 3.26
CA GLN A 48 4.43 17.56 2.05
C GLN A 48 3.42 18.72 2.15
N TRP A 49 2.19 18.43 2.58
CA TRP A 49 1.15 19.44 2.77
C TRP A 49 1.54 20.52 3.79
N ILE A 50 2.20 20.15 4.89
CA ILE A 50 2.70 21.10 5.89
C ILE A 50 3.77 22.00 5.28
N ILE A 51 4.74 21.42 4.56
CA ILE A 51 5.85 22.18 3.97
C ILE A 51 5.32 23.17 2.93
N GLU A 52 4.45 22.73 2.01
CA GLU A 52 3.84 23.59 0.99
C GLU A 52 3.05 24.77 1.60
N LYS A 53 2.39 24.56 2.74
CA LYS A 53 1.51 25.58 3.33
C LYS A 53 2.24 26.60 4.21
N PHE A 54 3.37 26.22 4.82
CA PHE A 54 4.05 27.05 5.81
C PHE A 54 5.43 27.57 5.35
N PHE A 55 6.02 26.96 4.32
CA PHE A 55 7.36 27.31 3.82
C PHE A 55 7.39 27.68 2.33
N SER A 56 6.23 27.87 1.70
CA SER A 56 6.08 28.45 0.35
C SER A 56 5.49 29.86 0.38
#